data_AF-A0A970CP29-F1
#
_entry.id   AF-A0A970CP29-F1
#
_cell.length_a   1.000
_cell.length_b   1.000
_cell.length_c   1.000
_cell.angle_alpha   90.00
_cell.angle_beta   90.00
_cell.angle_gamma   90.00
#
_symmetry.space_group_name_H-M   'P 1'
#
loop_
_entity.id
_entity.type
_entity.pdbx_description
1 polymer ?
#
loop_
_entity_poly.entity_id
_entity_poly.type
_entity_poly.pdbx_seq_one_letter_code
_entity_poly.pdbx_strand_id
1 'polypeptide(L)'
;MEAETKTHENITNHEEAESSEKGTGELTLRIEQLQQAAAEKDCVINVLEQNLSEVMKQQKESDSRLASAVNSYMKMIRENNADIPAELINGSSIEEIDNSLAMARILVGKIRQGLESEISAARIPGGAPVRGEPDIAGLSPIEKIKYAMGRKQ
;
A
#
# COMPACT_ATOMS: atom_id res chain seq x y z
N MET A 1 61.26 81.56 2.21
CA MET A 1 60.85 80.39 1.39
C MET A 1 60.42 79.18 2.23
N GLU A 2 60.16 79.32 3.54
CA GLU A 2 59.76 78.17 4.40
C GLU A 2 58.27 78.17 4.82
N ALA A 3 57.51 79.22 4.49
CA ALA A 3 56.09 79.33 4.86
C ALA A 3 55.14 78.67 3.81
N GLU A 4 55.60 78.50 2.57
CA GLU A 4 54.79 77.97 1.47
C GLU A 4 54.80 76.44 1.40
N THR A 5 55.82 75.78 1.95
CA THR A 5 55.90 74.31 1.99
C THR A 5 55.06 73.70 3.11
N LYS A 6 54.98 74.36 4.28
CA LYS A 6 54.15 73.92 5.42
C LYS A 6 52.65 74.01 5.16
N THR A 7 52.22 74.93 4.30
CA THR A 7 50.80 75.07 3.94
C THR A 7 50.38 74.01 2.94
N HIS A 8 51.22 73.67 1.95
CA HIS A 8 50.94 72.58 1.02
C HIS A 8 50.91 71.21 1.72
N GLU A 9 51.86 70.89 2.60
CA GLU A 9 51.94 69.61 3.29
C GLU A 9 50.75 69.35 4.25
N ASN A 10 50.17 70.41 4.81
CA ASN A 10 49.01 70.31 5.70
C ASN A 10 47.69 70.14 4.93
N ILE A 11 47.62 70.61 3.68
CA ILE A 11 46.45 70.45 2.80
C ILE A 11 46.39 69.02 2.25
N THR A 12 47.52 68.45 1.81
CA THR A 12 47.57 67.07 1.30
C THR A 12 47.20 66.03 2.37
N ASN A 13 47.66 66.22 3.61
CA ASN A 13 47.33 65.33 4.72
C ASN A 13 45.85 65.39 5.13
N HIS A 14 45.19 66.55 4.93
CA HIS A 14 43.77 66.70 5.26
C HIS A 14 42.86 66.05 4.20
N GLU A 15 43.22 66.14 2.92
CA GLU A 15 42.50 65.48 1.82
C GLU A 15 42.62 63.95 1.86
N GLU A 16 43.77 63.41 2.25
CA GLU A 16 43.96 61.96 2.44
C GLU A 16 43.15 61.40 3.62
N ALA A 17 43.05 62.16 4.72
CA ALA A 17 42.24 61.79 5.88
C ALA A 17 40.74 61.77 5.55
N GLU A 18 40.23 62.77 4.81
CA GLU A 18 38.82 62.79 4.39
C GLU A 18 38.48 61.70 3.36
N SER A 19 39.42 61.32 2.50
CA SER A 19 39.25 60.22 1.55
C SER A 19 39.18 58.86 2.25
N SER A 20 40.01 58.66 3.29
CA SER A 20 40.02 57.46 4.13
C SER A 20 38.77 57.33 5.02
N GLU A 21 38.29 58.43 5.60
CA GLU A 21 37.02 58.46 6.35
C GLU A 21 35.80 58.17 5.45
N LYS A 22 35.79 58.69 4.22
CA LYS A 22 34.73 58.38 3.24
C LYS A 22 34.76 56.90 2.84
N GLY A 23 35.93 56.33 2.57
CA GLY A 23 36.07 54.91 2.22
C GLY A 23 35.69 53.96 3.36
N THR A 24 36.01 54.31 4.61
CA THR A 24 35.60 53.51 5.78
C THR A 24 34.10 53.58 6.05
N GLY A 25 33.46 54.74 5.83
CA GLY A 25 32.00 54.89 5.93
C GLY A 25 31.22 54.09 4.88
N GLU A 26 31.74 53.98 3.65
CA GLU A 26 31.13 53.14 2.62
C GLU A 26 31.25 51.64 2.95
N LEU A 27 32.39 51.22 3.52
CA LEU A 27 32.60 49.84 3.95
C LEU A 27 31.69 49.45 5.13
N THR A 28 31.49 50.34 6.12
CA THR A 28 30.59 50.07 7.24
C THR A 28 29.15 49.94 6.77
N LEU A 29 28.67 50.84 5.90
CA LEU A 29 27.34 50.73 5.28
C LEU A 29 27.19 49.42 4.50
N ARG A 30 28.23 48.98 3.79
CA ARG A 30 28.19 47.72 3.06
C ARG A 30 28.13 46.50 3.98
N ILE A 31 28.85 46.53 5.10
CA ILE A 31 28.81 45.48 6.12
C ILE A 31 27.42 45.40 6.75
N GLU A 32 26.81 46.54 7.11
CA GLU A 32 25.46 46.59 7.66
C GLU A 32 24.43 46.01 6.68
N GLN A 33 24.50 46.39 5.39
CA GLN A 33 23.64 45.82 4.35
C GLN A 33 23.80 44.30 4.22
N LEU A 34 25.04 43.80 4.25
CA LEU A 34 25.31 42.36 4.14
C LEU A 34 24.84 41.61 5.40
N GLN A 35 25.00 42.18 6.58
CA GLN A 35 24.50 41.63 7.84
C GLN A 35 22.98 41.56 7.85
N GLN A 36 22.31 42.62 7.40
CA GLN A 36 20.85 42.64 7.27
C GLN A 36 20.38 41.58 6.26
N ALA A 37 21.00 41.51 5.08
CA ALA A 37 20.65 40.51 4.08
C ALA A 37 20.93 39.07 4.55
N ALA A 38 21.95 38.85 5.38
CA ALA A 38 22.23 37.56 6.00
C ALA A 38 21.14 37.20 7.03
N ALA A 39 20.79 38.13 7.91
CA ALA A 39 19.73 37.94 8.91
C ALA A 39 18.36 37.66 8.26
N GLU A 40 18.02 38.36 7.17
CA GLU A 40 16.80 38.13 6.40
C GLU A 40 16.79 36.72 5.78
N LYS A 41 17.92 36.29 5.20
CA LYS A 41 18.05 34.93 4.66
C LYS A 41 17.97 33.85 5.73
N ASP A 42 18.61 34.05 6.87
CA ASP A 42 18.54 33.12 8.00
C ASP A 42 17.11 32.99 8.53
N CYS A 43 16.35 34.10 8.57
CA CYS A 43 14.93 34.07 8.89
C CYS A 43 14.14 33.20 7.89
N VAL A 44 14.36 33.39 6.58
CA VAL A 44 13.70 32.59 5.54
C VAL A 44 14.09 31.11 5.62
N ILE A 45 15.37 30.80 5.84
CA ILE A 45 15.85 29.43 6.00
C ILE A 45 15.15 28.75 7.16
N ASN A 46 15.09 29.40 8.33
CA ASN A 46 14.40 28.85 9.50
C ASN A 46 12.92 28.58 9.24
N VAL A 47 12.23 29.48 8.54
CA VAL A 47 10.82 29.29 8.15
C VAL A 47 10.65 28.12 7.18
N LEU A 48 11.53 28.01 6.18
CA LEU A 48 11.48 26.90 5.21
C LEU A 48 11.78 25.55 5.86
N GLU A 49 12.73 25.49 6.78
CA GLU A 49 13.05 24.27 7.54
C GLU A 49 11.87 23.83 8.42
N GLN A 50 11.20 24.79 9.08
CA GLN A 50 9.99 24.51 9.85
C GLN A 50 8.87 23.95 8.95
N ASN A 51 8.63 24.58 7.80
CA ASN A 51 7.62 24.12 6.84
C ASN A 51 7.95 22.72 6.29
N LEU A 52 9.21 22.45 5.96
CA LEU A 52 9.65 21.13 5.51
C LEU A 52 9.41 20.06 6.59
N SER A 53 9.76 20.35 7.84
CA SER A 53 9.52 19.45 8.98
C SER A 53 8.03 19.16 9.15
N GLU A 54 7.18 20.18 9.03
CA GLU A 54 5.73 20.03 9.13
C GLU A 54 5.16 19.19 7.99
N VAL A 55 5.53 19.47 6.74
CA VAL A 55 5.08 18.70 5.56
C VAL A 55 5.53 17.24 5.66
N MET A 56 6.77 16.98 6.07
CA MET A 56 7.26 15.62 6.28
C MET A 56 6.48 14.87 7.36
N LYS A 57 6.09 15.57 8.43
CA LYS A 57 5.24 14.98 9.49
C LYS A 57 3.84 14.64 8.96
N GLN A 58 3.21 15.57 8.24
CA GLN A 58 1.89 15.37 7.63
C GLN A 58 1.90 14.23 6.60
N GLN A 59 2.97 14.11 5.82
CA GLN A 59 3.14 13.01 4.87
C GLN A 59 3.21 11.67 5.58
N LYS A 60 4.08 11.53 6.59
CA LYS A 60 4.18 10.29 7.39
C LYS A 60 2.87 9.91 8.07
N GLU A 61 2.14 10.90 8.58
CA GLU A 61 0.83 10.67 9.20
C GLU A 61 -0.20 10.19 8.18
N SER A 62 -0.21 10.78 6.98
CA SER A 62 -1.08 10.37 5.87
C SER A 62 -0.76 8.96 5.39
N ASP A 63 0.52 8.63 5.24
CA ASP A 63 0.97 7.28 4.84
C ASP A 63 0.57 6.23 5.87
N SER A 64 0.71 6.54 7.16
CA SER A 64 0.28 5.66 8.26
C SER A 64 -1.24 5.43 8.25
N ARG A 65 -2.02 6.49 8.06
CA ARG A 65 -3.49 6.40 7.95
C ARG A 65 -3.90 5.56 6.73
N LEU A 66 -3.25 5.75 5.59
CA LEU A 66 -3.52 4.99 4.37
C LEU A 66 -3.19 3.50 4.55
N ALA A 67 -2.02 3.18 5.12
CA ALA A 67 -1.66 1.81 5.44
C ALA A 67 -2.65 1.15 6.42
N SER A 68 -3.12 1.89 7.43
CA SER A 68 -4.14 1.40 8.37
C SER A 68 -5.49 1.14 7.69
N ALA A 69 -5.91 2.03 6.78
CA ALA A 69 -7.14 1.87 6.01
C ALA A 69 -7.08 0.66 5.08
N VAL A 70 -5.98 0.48 4.35
CA VAL A 70 -5.75 -0.68 3.47
C VAL A 70 -5.80 -1.99 4.27
N ASN A 71 -5.12 -2.06 5.42
CA ASN A 71 -5.16 -3.23 6.29
C ASN A 71 -6.57 -3.54 6.83
N SER A 72 -7.33 -2.50 7.18
CA SER A 72 -8.72 -2.65 7.65
C SER A 72 -9.63 -3.17 6.54
N TYR A 73 -9.45 -2.66 5.31
CA TYR A 73 -10.15 -3.14 4.12
C TYR A 73 -9.81 -4.61 3.82
N MET A 74 -8.53 -4.96 3.84
CA MET A 74 -8.05 -6.32 3.66
C MET A 74 -8.67 -7.29 4.68
N LYS A 75 -8.71 -6.89 5.95
CA LYS A 75 -9.33 -7.67 7.02
C LYS A 75 -10.82 -7.90 6.76
N MET A 76 -11.56 -6.85 6.39
CA MET A 76 -12.98 -6.94 6.06
C MET A 76 -13.24 -7.90 4.88
N ILE A 77 -12.39 -7.86 3.85
CA ILE A 77 -12.50 -8.79 2.72
C ILE A 77 -12.28 -10.23 3.18
N ARG A 78 -11.27 -10.49 4.00
CA ARG A 78 -10.98 -11.84 4.51
C ARG A 78 -12.14 -12.39 5.35
N GLU A 79 -12.72 -11.55 6.21
CA GLU A 79 -13.89 -11.94 7.03
C GLU A 79 -15.13 -12.26 6.18
N ASN A 80 -15.38 -11.48 5.13
CA ASN A 80 -16.52 -11.68 4.23
C ASN A 80 -16.33 -12.82 3.22
N ASN A 81 -15.12 -13.37 3.06
CA ASN A 81 -14.82 -14.41 2.08
C ASN A 81 -14.13 -15.61 2.75
N ALA A 82 -14.79 -16.23 3.73
CA ALA A 82 -14.26 -17.40 4.46
C ALA A 82 -13.93 -18.62 3.56
N ASP A 83 -14.55 -18.69 2.38
CA ASP A 83 -14.30 -19.72 1.37
C ASP A 83 -12.93 -19.59 0.68
N ILE A 84 -12.27 -18.44 0.81
CA ILE A 84 -11.01 -18.12 0.13
C ILE A 84 -9.88 -18.10 1.17
N PRO A 85 -8.81 -18.89 0.98
CA PRO A 85 -7.64 -18.84 1.86
C PRO A 85 -7.07 -17.42 1.98
N ALA A 86 -6.84 -16.98 3.22
CA ALA A 86 -6.34 -15.63 3.50
C ALA A 86 -4.99 -15.32 2.84
N GLU A 87 -4.19 -16.36 2.55
CA GLU A 87 -2.90 -16.29 1.86
C GLU A 87 -3.02 -15.83 0.40
N LEU A 88 -4.20 -15.96 -0.23
CA LEU A 88 -4.44 -15.55 -1.61
C LEU A 88 -4.90 -14.09 -1.74
N ILE A 89 -5.27 -13.46 -0.63
CA ILE A 89 -5.72 -12.06 -0.59
C ILE A 89 -4.54 -11.26 -0.05
N ASN A 90 -3.80 -10.57 -0.94
CA ASN A 90 -2.58 -9.81 -0.65
C ASN A 90 -2.55 -8.50 -1.46
N GLY A 91 -1.88 -7.47 -0.93
CA GLY A 91 -1.70 -6.19 -1.63
C GLY A 91 -1.36 -5.04 -0.68
N SER A 92 -0.71 -4.02 -1.22
CA SER A 92 -0.37 -2.76 -0.53
C SER A 92 -1.33 -1.62 -0.87
N SER A 93 -2.16 -1.80 -1.92
CA SER A 93 -3.25 -0.89 -2.30
C SER A 93 -4.59 -1.63 -2.38
N ILE A 94 -5.68 -0.86 -2.46
CA ILE A 94 -7.03 -1.41 -2.63
C ILE A 94 -7.14 -2.17 -3.96
N GLU A 95 -6.56 -1.64 -5.02
CA GLU A 95 -6.58 -2.25 -6.35
C GLU A 95 -5.84 -3.59 -6.39
N GLU A 96 -4.68 -3.67 -5.71
CA GLU A 96 -3.94 -4.92 -5.58
C GLU A 96 -4.74 -5.98 -4.81
N ILE A 97 -5.40 -5.56 -3.72
CA ILE A 97 -6.26 -6.43 -2.92
C ILE A 97 -7.44 -6.94 -3.77
N ASP A 98 -8.12 -6.07 -4.52
CA ASP A 98 -9.24 -6.46 -5.38
C ASP A 98 -8.82 -7.42 -6.49
N ASN A 99 -7.67 -7.16 -7.12
CA ASN A 99 -7.12 -8.04 -8.13
C ASN A 99 -6.76 -9.41 -7.55
N SER A 100 -6.12 -9.45 -6.37
CA SER A 100 -5.78 -10.70 -5.69
C SER A 100 -7.04 -11.50 -5.33
N LEU A 101 -8.09 -10.83 -4.84
CA LEU A 101 -9.38 -11.45 -4.53
C LEU A 101 -10.05 -12.02 -5.80
N ALA A 102 -10.03 -11.28 -6.90
CA ALA A 102 -10.59 -11.75 -8.18
C ALA A 102 -9.87 -13.00 -8.68
N MET A 103 -8.53 -13.00 -8.62
CA MET A 103 -7.72 -14.16 -9.01
C MET A 103 -7.96 -15.36 -8.08
N ALA A 104 -8.06 -15.11 -6.77
CA ALA A 104 -8.34 -16.15 -5.79
C ALA A 104 -9.71 -16.81 -6.04
N ARG A 105 -10.75 -16.01 -6.35
CA ARG A 105 -12.08 -16.51 -6.72
C ARG A 105 -12.04 -17.40 -7.96
N ILE A 106 -11.32 -16.99 -9.00
CA ILE A 106 -11.15 -17.79 -10.22
C ILE A 106 -10.47 -19.12 -9.90
N LEU A 107 -9.41 -19.10 -9.10
CA LEU A 107 -8.65 -20.30 -8.73
C LEU A 107 -9.52 -21.28 -7.92
N VAL A 108 -10.20 -20.80 -6.88
CA VAL A 108 -11.10 -21.62 -6.05
C VAL A 108 -12.25 -22.18 -6.89
N GLY A 109 -12.81 -21.38 -7.81
CA GLY A 109 -13.84 -21.82 -8.76
C GLY A 109 -13.36 -22.97 -9.65
N LYS A 110 -12.16 -22.86 -10.22
CA LYS A 110 -11.55 -23.93 -11.03
C LYS A 110 -11.31 -25.21 -10.22
N ILE A 111 -10.85 -25.08 -8.97
CA ILE A 111 -10.63 -26.23 -8.08
C ILE A 111 -11.96 -26.92 -7.76
N ARG A 112 -13.02 -26.16 -7.42
CA ARG A 112 -14.36 -26.72 -7.17
C ARG A 112 -14.89 -27.46 -8.39
N GLN A 113 -14.77 -26.88 -9.58
CA GLN A 113 -15.20 -27.52 -10.82
C GLN A 113 -14.42 -28.80 -11.12
N GLY A 114 -13.10 -28.80 -10.90
CA GLY A 114 -12.25 -29.98 -11.06
C GLY A 114 -12.65 -31.11 -10.11
N LEU A 115 -12.87 -30.80 -8.84
CA LEU A 115 -13.32 -31.77 -7.82
C LEU A 115 -14.72 -32.32 -8.14
N GLU A 116 -15.66 -31.49 -8.56
CA GLU A 116 -17.00 -31.95 -8.93
C GLU A 116 -16.99 -32.87 -10.15
N SER A 117 -16.14 -32.57 -11.15
CA SER A 117 -15.91 -33.44 -12.29
C SER A 117 -15.29 -34.78 -11.88
N GLU A 118 -14.32 -34.76 -10.97
CA GLU A 118 -13.68 -35.98 -10.45
C GLU A 118 -14.65 -36.84 -9.64
N ILE A 119 -15.44 -36.24 -8.75
CA ILE A 119 -16.46 -36.93 -7.97
C ILE A 119 -17.53 -37.53 -8.90
N SER A 120 -17.93 -36.81 -9.94
CA SER A 120 -18.91 -37.29 -10.92
C SER A 120 -18.37 -38.47 -11.74
N ALA A 121 -17.09 -38.42 -12.12
CA ALA A 121 -16.41 -39.52 -12.83
C ALA A 121 -16.16 -40.74 -11.92
N ALA A 122 -15.88 -40.51 -10.64
CA ALA A 122 -15.70 -41.54 -9.61
C ALA A 122 -17.03 -42.11 -9.10
N ARG A 123 -18.18 -41.53 -9.48
CA ARG A 123 -19.51 -42.05 -9.16
C ARG A 123 -19.78 -43.29 -10.02
N ILE A 124 -19.22 -44.42 -9.57
CA ILE A 124 -19.50 -45.73 -10.14
C ILE A 124 -21.03 -45.93 -10.07
N PRO A 125 -21.72 -46.23 -11.18
CA PRO A 125 -23.14 -46.54 -11.15
C PRO A 125 -23.31 -47.75 -10.22
N GLY A 126 -23.92 -47.54 -9.06
CA GLY A 126 -24.23 -48.64 -8.15
C GLY A 126 -25.08 -49.64 -8.92
N GLY A 127 -24.59 -50.88 -9.08
CA GLY A 127 -25.39 -51.86 -9.80
C GLY A 127 -24.75 -53.23 -10.02
N ALA A 128 -24.70 -54.05 -8.97
CA ALA A 128 -25.44 -55.30 -9.10
C ALA A 128 -26.86 -54.96 -8.64
N PRO A 129 -27.93 -55.25 -9.42
CA PRO A 129 -29.28 -55.07 -8.94
C PRO A 129 -29.43 -55.80 -7.60
N VAL A 130 -30.11 -55.16 -6.64
CA VAL A 130 -30.52 -55.85 -5.41
C VAL A 130 -31.17 -57.15 -5.86
N ARG A 131 -30.71 -58.30 -5.33
CA ARG A 131 -31.38 -59.59 -5.55
C ARG A 131 -32.76 -59.48 -4.89
N GLY A 132 -33.71 -58.89 -5.60
CA GLY A 132 -35.11 -58.93 -5.25
C GLY A 132 -35.52 -60.39 -5.24
N GLU A 133 -36.17 -60.81 -4.17
CA GLU A 133 -36.87 -62.09 -4.20
C GLU A 133 -37.87 -62.05 -5.38
N PRO A 134 -37.97 -63.12 -6.18
CA PRO A 134 -38.90 -63.14 -7.30
C PRO A 134 -40.32 -62.92 -6.78
N ASP A 135 -41.05 -62.04 -7.45
CA ASP A 135 -42.41 -61.68 -7.08
C ASP A 135 -43.34 -62.89 -7.24
N ILE A 136 -43.70 -63.49 -6.11
CA ILE A 136 -44.64 -64.63 -6.03
C ILE A 136 -46.09 -64.16 -5.82
N ALA A 137 -46.38 -62.85 -5.81
CA ALA A 137 -47.72 -62.33 -5.58
C ALA A 137 -48.67 -62.68 -6.74
N GLY A 138 -48.17 -62.66 -7.98
CA GLY A 138 -48.95 -62.92 -9.20
C GLY A 138 -49.16 -64.40 -9.58
N LEU A 139 -48.56 -65.35 -8.86
CA LEU A 139 -48.71 -66.78 -9.17
C LEU A 139 -50.02 -67.35 -8.62
N SER A 140 -50.66 -68.26 -9.36
CA SER A 140 -51.79 -69.04 -8.84
C SER A 140 -51.35 -69.95 -7.68
N PRO A 141 -52.28 -70.39 -6.81
CA PRO A 141 -51.94 -71.27 -5.68
C PRO A 141 -51.14 -72.52 -6.07
N ILE A 142 -51.45 -73.13 -7.21
CA ILE A 142 -50.75 -74.33 -7.71
C ILE A 142 -49.31 -74.00 -8.14
N GLU A 143 -49.10 -72.83 -8.74
CA GLU A 143 -47.78 -72.38 -9.21
C GLU A 143 -46.87 -72.00 -8.05
N LYS A 144 -47.42 -71.40 -6.98
CA LYS A 144 -46.66 -71.12 -5.74
C LYS A 144 -46.12 -72.40 -5.10
N ILE A 145 -46.92 -73.47 -5.07
CA ILE A 145 -46.52 -74.77 -4.52
C ILE A 145 -45.39 -75.39 -5.36
N LYS A 146 -45.53 -75.41 -6.69
CA LYS A 146 -44.48 -75.93 -7.59
C LYS A 146 -43.17 -75.15 -7.45
N TYR A 147 -43.26 -73.82 -7.37
CA TYR A 147 -42.11 -72.95 -7.15
C TYR A 147 -41.39 -73.26 -5.83
N ALA A 148 -42.14 -73.48 -4.75
CA ALA A 148 -41.58 -73.84 -3.44
C ALA A 148 -40.92 -75.24 -3.43
N MET A 149 -41.45 -76.20 -4.18
CA MET A 149 -40.88 -77.55 -4.26
C MET A 149 -39.59 -77.62 -5.10
N GLY A 150 -39.44 -76.75 -6.11
CA GLY A 150 -38.25 -76.72 -6.98
C GLY A 150 -36.97 -76.15 -6.34
N ARG A 151 -37.07 -75.54 -5.15
CA ARG A 151 -35.94 -74.89 -4.45
C ARG A 151 -35.19 -75.79 -3.45
N LYS A 152 -35.55 -77.08 -3.36
CA LYS A 152 -35.05 -78.00 -2.32
C LYS A 152 -34.02 -78.99 -2.87
N GLN A 153 -32.87 -78.50 -3.35
CA GLN A 153 -31.61 -79.25 -3.50
C GLN A 153 -30.43 -78.29 -3.33
#